data_AF-X6M3U4-F1
#
_entry.id   AF-X6M3U4-F1
#
_cell.length_a   1.000
_cell.length_b   1.000
_cell.length_c   1.000
_cell.angle_alpha   90.00
_cell.angle_beta   90.00
_cell.angle_gamma   90.00
#
_symmetry.space_group_name_H-M   'P 1'
#
loop_
_entity.id
_entity.type
_entity.pdbx_description
1 polymer ?
#
loop_
_entity_poly.entity_id
_entity_poly.type
_entity_poly.pdbx_seq_one_letter_code
_entity_poly.pdbx_strand_id
1 'polypeptide(L)'
;MANGWFERGNASVTTKTAVLLDENLQFVAFGNNAWNKFIALFFFVTLKKKFFKKKSKKKKDVPDAYNAQKQPILEKELVSMNGIRISTETVFVNVLKYCKQKTQKFLKSINIEIRDDKIQWVIPVPDVWSEDAKDLLRQWAIKAQIGSAHIDRQLMIALESECASICIIEEIKNNQKEKEWFQIGECYLQMDIREKSTMSITIYEMMSEYQIKELVSAFGGSWKSSSVDDNVKIIFEQLFGKDIMKKFQETQYKGYLKLLENITQSKKQFSSSNRTTRVHYIQIPFELDDFLKANIGDDLEEVVSNVECLGISE
;
A
#
# COMPACT_ATOMS: atom_id res chain seq x y z
N MET A 1 -10.75 10.01 12.37
CA MET A 1 -10.07 9.21 13.42
C MET A 1 -8.91 8.41 12.80
N ALA A 2 -7.71 8.45 13.37
CA ALA A 2 -6.56 7.70 12.86
C ALA A 2 -6.57 6.26 13.37
N ASN A 3 -7.25 5.36 12.66
CA ASN A 3 -7.28 3.92 12.96
C ASN A 3 -6.03 3.22 12.39
N GLY A 4 -4.86 3.60 12.90
CA GLY A 4 -3.61 2.89 12.68
C GLY A 4 -3.37 1.86 13.78
N TRP A 5 -2.82 0.69 13.42
CA TRP A 5 -2.28 -0.27 14.38
C TRP A 5 -1.04 0.35 15.05
N PHE A 6 -1.23 1.03 16.18
CA PHE A 6 -0.13 1.68 16.90
C PHE A 6 0.73 0.61 17.61
N GLU A 7 1.90 0.31 17.05
CA GLU A 7 3.01 -0.19 17.85
C GLU A 7 3.43 0.95 18.80
N ARG A 8 3.59 0.69 20.10
CA ARG A 8 3.90 1.75 21.09
C ARG A 8 5.14 2.53 20.64
N GLY A 9 4.93 3.79 20.23
CA GLY A 9 5.97 4.72 19.79
C GLY A 9 5.51 5.56 18.58
N ASN A 10 5.15 6.82 18.86
CA ASN A 10 4.76 7.88 17.91
C ASN A 10 3.58 7.60 16.97
N ALA A 11 2.49 8.34 17.21
CA ALA A 11 1.28 8.38 16.39
C ALA A 11 1.49 8.88 14.93
N SER A 12 2.73 9.20 14.52
CA SER A 12 3.09 9.77 13.21
C SER A 12 3.66 8.78 12.20
N VAL A 13 3.93 7.52 12.58
CA VAL A 13 4.56 6.54 11.68
C VAL A 13 3.54 5.51 11.20
N THR A 14 3.15 5.60 9.93
CA THR A 14 2.30 4.60 9.27
C THR A 14 2.97 3.22 9.31
N THR A 15 2.28 2.19 9.79
CA THR A 15 2.78 0.81 9.82
C THR A 15 3.06 0.31 8.41
N LYS A 16 4.32 -0.04 8.12
CA LYS A 16 4.71 -0.59 6.83
C LYS A 16 4.07 -1.96 6.61
N THR A 17 3.46 -2.20 5.44
CA THR A 17 3.08 -3.57 5.02
C THR A 17 4.32 -4.34 4.59
N ALA A 18 5.09 -4.82 5.55
CA ALA A 18 6.32 -5.58 5.35
C ALA A 18 6.26 -6.87 6.16
N VAL A 19 6.68 -7.98 5.54
CA VAL A 19 6.79 -9.30 6.19
C VAL A 19 8.26 -9.70 6.12
N LEU A 20 8.82 -10.08 7.26
CA LEU A 20 10.14 -10.69 7.32
C LEU A 20 9.95 -12.18 7.58
N LEU A 21 10.47 -12.99 6.68
CA LEU A 21 10.55 -14.45 6.80
C LEU A 21 12.02 -14.85 6.94
N ASP A 22 12.28 -15.96 7.64
CA ASP A 22 13.62 -16.56 7.68
C ASP A 22 13.91 -17.41 6.44
N GLU A 23 15.08 -18.05 6.40
CA GLU A 23 15.52 -18.94 5.33
C GLU A 23 14.60 -20.16 5.13
N ASN A 24 13.87 -20.56 6.17
CA ASN A 24 12.90 -21.66 6.16
C ASN A 24 11.46 -21.17 5.87
N LEU A 25 11.32 -19.92 5.40
CA LEU A 25 10.05 -19.24 5.13
C LEU A 25 9.14 -19.12 6.35
N GLN A 26 9.69 -19.19 7.56
CA GLN A 26 8.94 -19.00 8.80
C GLN A 26 8.84 -17.53 9.15
N PHE A 27 7.71 -17.16 9.75
CA PHE A 27 7.43 -15.78 10.12
C PHE A 27 8.38 -15.27 11.22
N VAL A 28 9.08 -14.17 10.95
CA VAL A 28 9.99 -13.51 11.91
C VAL A 28 9.38 -12.24 12.48
N ALA A 29 8.82 -11.40 11.61
CA ALA A 29 8.22 -10.12 11.99
C ALA A 29 7.28 -9.58 10.90
N PHE A 30 6.42 -8.65 11.31
CA PHE A 30 5.59 -7.84 10.41
C PHE A 30 5.79 -6.35 10.73
N GLY A 31 5.36 -5.48 9.83
CA GLY A 31 5.23 -4.06 10.16
C GLY A 31 6.56 -3.31 10.13
N ASN A 32 6.63 -2.27 10.96
CA ASN A 32 7.85 -1.51 11.17
C ASN A 32 8.94 -2.36 11.82
N ASN A 33 8.58 -3.32 12.69
CA ASN A 33 9.53 -4.28 13.26
C ASN A 33 10.22 -5.14 12.19
N ALA A 34 9.46 -5.66 11.21
CA ALA A 34 10.05 -6.37 10.06
C ALA A 34 11.05 -5.48 9.31
N TRP A 35 10.65 -4.25 9.02
CA TRP A 35 11.48 -3.28 8.32
C TRP A 35 12.76 -2.94 9.09
N ASN A 36 12.65 -2.69 10.40
CA ASN A 36 13.78 -2.33 11.24
C ASN A 36 14.77 -3.49 11.40
N LYS A 37 14.26 -4.71 11.63
CA LYS A 37 15.10 -5.92 11.65
C LYS A 37 15.79 -6.15 10.32
N PHE A 38 15.07 -5.96 9.21
CA PHE A 38 15.64 -6.09 7.88
C PHE A 38 16.77 -5.07 7.63
N ILE A 39 16.59 -3.81 8.02
CA ILE A 39 17.66 -2.80 7.94
C ILE A 39 18.85 -3.15 8.85
N ALA A 40 18.58 -3.69 10.05
CA ALA A 40 19.60 -3.99 11.05
C ALA A 40 20.46 -5.22 10.71
N LEU A 41 19.90 -6.26 10.07
CA LEU A 41 20.54 -7.57 9.92
C LEU A 41 21.50 -7.72 8.73
N PHE A 42 21.59 -6.73 7.83
CA PHE A 42 22.55 -6.64 6.71
C PHE A 42 23.07 -7.98 6.13
N PHE A 43 22.20 -8.73 5.46
CA PHE A 43 22.57 -9.60 4.35
C PHE A 43 21.37 -9.66 3.39
N PHE A 44 21.43 -8.86 2.29
CA PHE A 44 20.72 -9.04 1.02
C PHE A 44 19.15 -9.02 1.09
N VAL A 45 18.35 -8.21 0.36
CA VAL A 45 18.35 -7.71 -1.04
C VAL A 45 17.17 -6.68 -1.21
N THR A 46 16.73 -6.35 -2.44
CA THR A 46 15.73 -5.39 -2.99
C THR A 46 14.30 -5.90 -3.35
N LEU A 47 13.21 -5.32 -2.81
CA LEU A 47 11.82 -5.61 -3.29
C LEU A 47 11.61 -4.86 -4.60
N LYS A 48 11.55 -5.58 -5.73
CA LYS A 48 10.90 -5.06 -6.94
C LYS A 48 9.43 -5.47 -6.99
N LYS A 49 8.58 -4.44 -7.14
CA LYS A 49 7.13 -4.45 -7.27
C LYS A 49 6.63 -5.40 -8.38
N LYS A 50 5.53 -6.11 -8.10
CA LYS A 50 4.31 -6.24 -8.93
C LYS A 50 3.35 -7.14 -8.14
N PHE A 51 2.22 -6.59 -7.70
CA PHE A 51 1.17 -7.38 -7.03
C PHE A 51 0.08 -7.82 -8.01
N PHE A 52 0.07 -7.25 -9.22
CA PHE A 52 -0.98 -7.48 -10.21
C PHE A 52 -0.44 -7.25 -11.63
N LYS A 53 -0.74 -8.20 -12.53
CA LYS A 53 -0.46 -8.09 -13.96
C LYS A 53 -1.75 -7.72 -14.71
N LYS A 54 -1.75 -6.59 -15.40
CA LYS A 54 -2.77 -6.26 -16.41
C LYS A 54 -2.61 -7.23 -17.58
N LYS A 55 -3.65 -7.98 -17.98
CA LYS A 55 -3.65 -8.67 -19.27
C LYS A 55 -3.64 -7.60 -20.36
N SER A 56 -2.53 -7.47 -21.09
CA SER A 56 -2.46 -6.65 -22.29
C SER A 56 -3.30 -7.33 -23.37
N LYS A 57 -4.56 -6.93 -23.56
CA LYS A 57 -5.29 -7.26 -24.78
C LYS A 57 -4.74 -6.37 -25.90
N LYS A 58 -4.36 -6.98 -27.02
CA LYS A 58 -4.05 -6.28 -28.27
C LYS A 58 -5.21 -5.34 -28.62
N LYS A 59 -4.88 -4.11 -29.03
CA LYS A 59 -5.81 -3.13 -29.59
C LYS A 59 -6.72 -3.81 -30.62
N LYS A 60 -8.02 -3.79 -30.38
CA LYS A 60 -9.06 -3.70 -31.40
C LYS A 60 -10.10 -2.72 -30.89
N ASP A 61 -10.59 -1.94 -31.84
CA ASP A 61 -11.20 -0.63 -31.71
C ASP A 61 -12.55 -0.60 -30.97
N VAL A 62 -12.91 0.63 -30.56
CA VAL A 62 -14.15 1.14 -29.95
C VAL A 62 -14.27 0.99 -28.42
N PRO A 63 -14.35 2.10 -27.65
CA PRO A 63 -14.42 2.08 -26.20
C PRO A 63 -15.85 1.79 -25.73
N ASP A 64 -16.13 0.54 -25.38
CA ASP A 64 -17.19 0.22 -24.42
C ASP A 64 -16.74 0.69 -23.02
N ALA A 65 -16.85 1.99 -22.78
CA ALA A 65 -16.42 2.68 -21.56
C ALA A 65 -17.24 2.31 -20.30
N TYR A 66 -18.17 1.35 -20.40
CA TYR A 66 -19.09 0.97 -19.31
C TYR A 66 -18.87 -0.46 -18.76
N ASN A 67 -17.91 -1.23 -19.30
CA ASN A 67 -17.55 -2.54 -18.78
C ASN A 67 -16.11 -2.54 -18.24
N ALA A 68 -15.88 -1.84 -17.12
CA ALA A 68 -14.65 -2.00 -16.35
C ALA A 68 -14.63 -3.40 -15.70
N GLN A 69 -14.09 -4.39 -16.42
CA GLN A 69 -13.87 -5.75 -15.91
C GLN A 69 -13.01 -5.70 -14.64
N LYS A 70 -13.59 -6.10 -13.48
CA LYS A 70 -12.87 -6.44 -12.24
C LYS A 70 -11.65 -7.32 -12.55
N GLN A 71 -10.44 -6.78 -12.63
CA GLN A 71 -9.22 -7.59 -12.81
C GLN A 71 -7.97 -6.99 -12.15
N PRO A 72 -7.77 -7.38 -10.89
CA PRO A 72 -6.50 -7.87 -10.42
C PRO A 72 -6.66 -9.32 -9.93
N ILE A 73 -6.14 -10.28 -10.70
CA ILE A 73 -5.95 -11.65 -10.20
C ILE A 73 -4.71 -11.62 -9.32
N LEU A 74 -4.80 -12.12 -8.08
CA LEU A 74 -3.65 -12.28 -7.20
C LEU A 74 -2.55 -13.08 -7.92
N GLU A 75 -1.34 -12.56 -7.97
CA GLU A 75 -0.20 -13.32 -8.47
C GLU A 75 -0.02 -14.57 -7.60
N LYS A 76 0.34 -15.71 -8.20
CA LYS A 76 0.54 -16.96 -7.44
C LYS A 76 1.81 -16.93 -6.58
N GLU A 77 2.80 -16.18 -7.04
CA GLU A 77 4.07 -15.99 -6.37
C GLU A 77 4.36 -14.50 -6.24
N LEU A 78 4.97 -14.15 -5.12
CA LEU A 78 5.57 -12.85 -4.87
C LEU A 78 7.08 -12.98 -4.98
N VAL A 79 7.73 -11.94 -5.47
CA VAL A 79 9.18 -11.83 -5.44
C VAL A 79 9.54 -11.04 -4.20
N SER A 80 10.28 -11.67 -3.28
CA SER A 80 10.76 -11.05 -2.05
C SER A 80 11.73 -9.91 -2.35
N MET A 81 12.18 -9.24 -1.28
CA MET A 81 13.31 -8.34 -1.43
C MET A 81 14.52 -9.09 -2.00
N ASN A 82 14.73 -10.37 -1.68
CA ASN A 82 15.84 -11.17 -2.16
C ASN A 82 15.74 -11.85 -3.51
N GLY A 83 14.77 -11.45 -4.33
CA GLY A 83 14.57 -12.09 -5.62
C GLY A 83 14.06 -13.53 -5.46
N ILE A 84 13.88 -14.00 -4.22
CA ILE A 84 13.31 -15.30 -3.91
C ILE A 84 11.83 -15.24 -4.24
N ARG A 85 11.39 -16.21 -5.03
CA ARG A 85 9.97 -16.41 -5.33
C ARG A 85 9.35 -17.14 -4.16
N ILE A 86 8.29 -16.57 -3.61
CA ILE A 86 7.57 -17.11 -2.46
C ILE A 86 6.10 -17.16 -2.85
N SER A 87 5.42 -18.28 -2.55
CA SER A 87 3.99 -18.38 -2.79
C SER A 87 3.23 -17.25 -2.07
N THR A 88 2.31 -16.60 -2.79
CA THR A 88 1.44 -15.55 -2.23
C THR A 88 0.62 -16.10 -1.06
N GLU A 89 0.16 -17.34 -1.16
CA GLU A 89 -0.52 -18.03 -0.07
C GLU A 89 0.32 -18.03 1.21
N THR A 90 1.58 -18.45 1.11
CA THR A 90 2.49 -18.53 2.27
C THR A 90 2.62 -17.17 2.96
N VAL A 91 2.76 -16.10 2.17
CA VAL A 91 2.86 -14.74 2.72
C VAL A 91 1.56 -14.32 3.42
N PHE A 92 0.41 -14.46 2.75
CA PHE A 92 -0.89 -14.07 3.31
C PHE A 92 -1.26 -14.88 4.54
N VAL A 93 -1.10 -16.21 4.53
CA VAL A 93 -1.40 -17.08 5.67
C VAL A 93 -0.55 -16.70 6.88
N ASN A 94 0.75 -16.42 6.71
CA ASN A 94 1.61 -16.00 7.80
C ASN A 94 1.22 -14.63 8.37
N VAL A 95 0.87 -13.66 7.51
CA VAL A 95 0.40 -12.34 7.95
C VAL A 95 -0.92 -12.45 8.71
N LEU A 96 -1.88 -13.23 8.20
CA LEU A 96 -3.17 -13.43 8.85
C LEU A 96 -2.99 -14.12 10.21
N LYS A 97 -2.13 -15.16 10.31
CA LYS A 97 -1.79 -15.78 11.60
C LYS A 97 -1.21 -14.76 12.58
N TYR A 98 -0.31 -13.88 12.12
CA TYR A 98 0.23 -12.81 12.94
C TYR A 98 -0.86 -11.85 13.43
N CYS A 99 -1.75 -11.39 12.54
CA CYS A 99 -2.87 -10.53 12.90
C CYS A 99 -3.77 -11.18 13.97
N LYS A 100 -4.14 -12.46 13.79
CA LYS A 100 -4.91 -13.22 14.78
C LYS A 100 -4.22 -13.25 16.15
N GLN A 101 -2.94 -13.63 16.17
CA GLN A 101 -2.16 -13.70 17.42
C GLN A 101 -2.04 -12.33 18.10
N LYS A 102 -1.85 -11.25 17.32
CA LYS A 102 -1.81 -9.89 17.85
C LYS A 102 -3.13 -9.46 18.44
N THR A 103 -4.25 -9.73 17.78
CA THR A 103 -5.60 -9.47 18.32
C THR A 103 -5.81 -10.22 19.62
N GLN A 104 -5.46 -11.51 19.69
CA GLN A 104 -5.59 -12.30 20.92
C GLN A 104 -4.72 -11.76 22.06
N LYS A 105 -3.48 -11.35 21.77
CA LYS A 105 -2.60 -10.71 22.76
C LYS A 105 -3.18 -9.37 23.25
N PHE A 106 -3.74 -8.58 22.34
CA PHE A 106 -4.38 -7.32 22.68
C PHE A 106 -5.60 -7.53 23.60
N LEU A 107 -6.51 -8.45 23.25
CA LEU A 107 -7.67 -8.79 24.07
C LEU A 107 -7.28 -9.24 25.48
N LYS A 108 -6.26 -10.13 25.60
CA LYS A 108 -5.71 -10.52 26.90
C LYS A 108 -5.14 -9.34 27.68
N SER A 109 -4.48 -8.39 27.01
CA SER A 109 -3.89 -7.21 27.69
C SER A 109 -4.93 -6.24 28.26
N ILE A 110 -6.17 -6.28 27.76
CA ILE A 110 -7.31 -5.52 28.29
C ILE A 110 -8.25 -6.41 29.11
N ASN A 111 -7.77 -7.58 29.54
CA ASN A 111 -8.49 -8.56 30.38
C ASN A 111 -9.82 -9.06 29.78
N ILE A 112 -9.89 -9.15 28.44
CA ILE A 112 -11.01 -9.71 27.70
C ILE A 112 -10.66 -11.14 27.29
N GLU A 113 -11.38 -12.11 27.87
CA GLU A 113 -11.32 -13.52 27.47
C GLU A 113 -12.54 -13.86 26.63
N ILE A 114 -12.32 -14.07 25.33
CA ILE A 114 -13.37 -14.44 24.37
C ILE A 114 -12.95 -15.74 23.69
N ARG A 115 -13.89 -16.67 23.58
CA ARG A 115 -13.70 -17.90 22.81
C ARG A 115 -13.59 -17.57 21.32
N ASP A 116 -12.70 -18.25 20.62
CA ASP A 116 -12.42 -17.98 19.20
C ASP A 116 -13.67 -18.10 18.31
N ASP A 117 -14.59 -19.01 18.64
CA ASP A 117 -15.87 -19.22 17.96
C ASP A 117 -16.90 -18.10 18.16
N LYS A 118 -16.65 -17.19 19.10
CA LYS A 118 -17.46 -15.98 19.35
C LYS A 118 -16.89 -14.73 18.67
N ILE A 119 -15.72 -14.84 18.03
CA ILE A 119 -15.12 -13.73 17.29
C ILE A 119 -15.60 -13.79 15.84
N GLN A 120 -16.24 -12.72 15.39
CA GLN A 120 -16.45 -12.46 13.97
C GLN A 120 -15.26 -11.69 13.41
N TRP A 121 -14.68 -12.21 12.35
CA TRP A 121 -13.56 -11.63 11.63
C TRP A 121 -14.06 -10.92 10.38
N VAL A 122 -13.68 -9.65 10.21
CA VAL A 122 -13.97 -8.88 9.01
C VAL A 122 -12.65 -8.50 8.36
N ILE A 123 -12.43 -8.92 7.11
CA ILE A 123 -11.24 -8.56 6.35
C ILE A 123 -11.65 -7.62 5.21
N PRO A 124 -11.29 -6.33 5.27
CA PRO A 124 -11.54 -5.41 4.17
C PRO A 124 -10.59 -5.71 2.99
N VAL A 125 -11.10 -5.60 1.76
CA VAL A 125 -10.35 -5.78 0.52
C VAL A 125 -10.62 -4.66 -0.49
N PRO A 126 -9.70 -4.35 -1.40
CA PRO A 126 -9.93 -3.34 -2.42
C PRO A 126 -11.11 -3.70 -3.33
N ASP A 127 -11.94 -2.71 -3.66
CA ASP A 127 -13.14 -2.86 -4.49
C ASP A 127 -12.88 -3.53 -5.85
N VAL A 128 -11.70 -3.23 -6.41
CA VAL A 128 -11.31 -3.71 -7.73
C VAL A 128 -11.02 -5.21 -7.76
N TRP A 129 -10.86 -5.89 -6.61
CA TRP A 129 -10.56 -7.32 -6.55
C TRP A 129 -11.64 -8.18 -7.20
N SER A 130 -11.21 -9.19 -7.97
CA SER A 130 -12.12 -10.19 -8.52
C SER A 130 -12.68 -11.11 -7.42
N GLU A 131 -13.81 -11.76 -7.68
CA GLU A 131 -14.38 -12.74 -6.75
C GLU A 131 -13.40 -13.89 -6.47
N ASP A 132 -12.66 -14.38 -7.50
CA ASP A 132 -11.59 -15.37 -7.32
C ASP A 132 -10.53 -14.92 -6.30
N ALA A 133 -10.13 -13.64 -6.31
CA ALA A 133 -9.14 -13.12 -5.38
C ALA A 133 -9.68 -13.06 -3.95
N LYS A 134 -10.97 -12.69 -3.80
CA LYS A 134 -11.68 -12.70 -2.50
C LYS A 134 -11.83 -14.13 -1.97
N ASP A 135 -12.11 -15.09 -2.84
CA ASP A 135 -12.23 -16.51 -2.48
C ASP A 135 -10.89 -17.12 -2.07
N LEU A 136 -9.79 -16.78 -2.76
CA LEU A 136 -8.45 -17.17 -2.33
C LEU A 136 -8.11 -16.61 -0.95
N LEU A 137 -8.40 -15.32 -0.72
CA LEU A 137 -8.18 -14.72 0.60
C LEU A 137 -9.01 -15.40 1.68
N ARG A 138 -10.28 -15.74 1.40
CA ARG A 138 -11.13 -16.51 2.32
C ARG A 138 -10.50 -17.86 2.66
N GLN A 139 -10.02 -18.60 1.67
CA GLN A 139 -9.32 -19.88 1.90
C GLN A 139 -8.07 -19.70 2.75
N TRP A 140 -7.26 -18.67 2.48
CA TRP A 140 -6.04 -18.39 3.24
C TRP A 140 -6.33 -17.93 4.68
N ALA A 141 -7.42 -17.19 4.90
CA ALA A 141 -7.89 -16.81 6.23
C ALA A 141 -8.29 -18.05 7.04
N ILE A 142 -9.05 -18.98 6.45
CA ILE A 142 -9.38 -20.25 7.12
C ILE A 142 -8.12 -21.09 7.42
N LYS A 143 -7.16 -21.17 6.48
CA LYS A 143 -5.84 -21.82 6.72
C LYS A 143 -5.05 -21.14 7.85
N ALA A 144 -5.22 -19.83 8.02
CA ALA A 144 -4.66 -19.04 9.11
C ALA A 144 -5.49 -19.13 10.41
N GLN A 145 -6.56 -19.93 10.42
CA GLN A 145 -7.52 -20.06 11.51
C GLN A 145 -8.26 -18.74 11.83
N ILE A 146 -8.35 -17.81 10.89
CA ILE A 146 -9.22 -16.64 11.02
C ILE A 146 -10.63 -17.06 10.62
N GLY A 147 -11.44 -17.38 11.63
CA GLY A 147 -12.77 -17.96 11.45
C GLY A 147 -12.72 -19.46 11.09
N SER A 148 -13.91 -20.03 10.95
CA SER A 148 -14.14 -21.43 10.64
C SER A 148 -15.18 -21.54 9.53
N ALA A 149 -14.97 -22.47 8.59
CA ALA A 149 -15.97 -22.78 7.57
C ALA A 149 -17.25 -23.40 8.16
N HIS A 150 -17.21 -23.86 9.40
CA HIS A 150 -18.34 -24.49 10.09
C HIS A 150 -19.25 -23.50 10.83
N ILE A 151 -18.81 -22.24 11.01
CA ILE A 151 -19.56 -21.22 11.72
C ILE A 151 -20.00 -20.19 10.70
N ASP A 152 -21.31 -20.12 10.46
CA ASP A 152 -21.87 -19.19 9.49
C ASP A 152 -21.48 -17.75 9.83
N ARG A 153 -21.08 -17.00 8.80
CA ARG A 153 -20.67 -15.58 8.87
C ARG A 153 -19.55 -15.27 9.88
N GLN A 154 -18.82 -16.26 10.38
CA GLN A 154 -17.70 -15.99 11.29
C GLN A 154 -16.55 -15.25 10.60
N LEU A 155 -16.37 -15.44 9.29
CA LEU A 155 -15.46 -14.67 8.46
C LEU A 155 -16.24 -13.93 7.38
N MET A 156 -16.12 -12.60 7.37
CA MET A 156 -16.67 -11.74 6.32
C MET A 156 -15.53 -11.08 5.54
N ILE A 157 -15.64 -11.09 4.22
CA ILE A 157 -14.82 -10.25 3.35
C ILE A 157 -15.69 -9.05 2.97
N ALA A 158 -15.26 -7.85 3.36
CA ALA A 158 -15.97 -6.61 3.09
C ALA A 158 -15.17 -5.76 2.11
N LEU A 159 -15.82 -4.88 1.35
CA LEU A 159 -15.07 -3.91 0.55
C LEU A 159 -14.48 -2.83 1.46
N GLU A 160 -13.26 -2.39 1.16
CA GLU A 160 -12.62 -1.24 1.82
C GLU A 160 -13.53 -0.01 1.74
N SER A 161 -14.24 0.13 0.63
CA SER A 161 -15.20 1.20 0.41
C SER A 161 -16.42 1.14 1.31
N GLU A 162 -17.10 0.00 1.39
CA GLU A 162 -18.23 -0.20 2.30
C GLU A 162 -17.84 0.11 3.75
N CYS A 163 -16.64 -0.32 4.17
CA CYS A 163 -16.10 -0.04 5.49
C CYS A 163 -15.87 1.47 5.72
N ALA A 164 -15.33 2.17 4.72
CA ALA A 164 -15.13 3.61 4.78
C ALA A 164 -16.46 4.38 4.81
N SER A 165 -17.43 3.98 4.00
CA SER A 165 -18.78 4.56 3.98
C SER A 165 -19.44 4.48 5.35
N ILE A 166 -19.37 3.34 6.03
CA ILE A 166 -19.90 3.20 7.39
C ILE A 166 -19.23 4.20 8.34
N CYS A 167 -17.91 4.37 8.24
CA CYS A 167 -17.19 5.32 9.08
C CYS A 167 -17.60 6.78 8.81
N ILE A 168 -17.76 7.15 7.54
CA ILE A 168 -18.20 8.50 7.12
C ILE A 168 -19.63 8.77 7.60
N ILE A 169 -20.54 7.81 7.43
CA ILE A 169 -21.91 7.88 7.92
C ILE A 169 -21.93 8.15 9.42
N GLU A 170 -21.14 7.41 10.21
CA GLU A 170 -21.01 7.61 11.65
C GLU A 170 -20.47 9.01 12.01
N GLU A 171 -19.47 9.48 11.28
CA GLU A 171 -18.87 10.81 11.51
C GLU A 171 -19.86 11.93 11.23
N ILE A 172 -20.56 11.86 10.09
CA ILE A 172 -21.59 12.84 9.69
C ILE A 172 -22.75 12.84 10.69
N LYS A 173 -23.18 11.69 11.22
CA LYS A 173 -24.24 11.65 12.24
C LYS A 173 -23.91 12.38 13.52
N ASN A 174 -22.63 12.39 13.89
CA ASN A 174 -22.15 13.11 15.06
C ASN A 174 -21.98 14.62 14.78
N ASN A 175 -22.10 15.07 13.52
CA ASN A 175 -21.96 16.46 13.10
C ASN A 175 -23.27 17.03 12.53
N GLN A 176 -23.99 17.82 13.33
CA GLN A 176 -25.32 18.34 12.95
C GLN A 176 -25.36 19.13 11.64
N LYS A 177 -24.27 19.81 11.24
CA LYS A 177 -24.25 20.61 10.01
C LYS A 177 -24.11 19.76 8.74
N GLU A 178 -23.45 18.60 8.84
CA GLU A 178 -23.19 17.75 7.67
C GLU A 178 -24.35 16.79 7.39
N LYS A 179 -25.25 16.58 8.35
CA LYS A 179 -26.48 15.79 8.17
C LYS A 179 -27.37 16.30 7.04
N GLU A 180 -27.34 17.60 6.76
CA GLU A 180 -28.19 18.20 5.74
C GLU A 180 -27.86 17.72 4.32
N TRP A 181 -26.58 17.40 4.05
CA TRP A 181 -26.10 17.00 2.72
C TRP A 181 -25.98 15.48 2.51
N PHE A 182 -26.26 14.68 3.54
CA PHE A 182 -26.09 13.23 3.50
C PHE A 182 -27.40 12.55 3.94
N GLN A 183 -28.37 12.48 3.03
CA GLN A 183 -29.71 11.93 3.26
C GLN A 183 -30.00 10.68 2.41
N ILE A 184 -31.04 9.92 2.78
CA ILE A 184 -31.49 8.78 1.97
C ILE A 184 -31.85 9.25 0.55
N GLY A 185 -31.36 8.53 -0.45
CA GLY A 185 -31.46 8.88 -1.88
C GLY A 185 -30.28 9.68 -2.40
N GLU A 186 -29.45 10.25 -1.52
CA GLU A 186 -28.26 10.99 -1.96
C GLU A 186 -27.17 10.06 -2.48
N CYS A 187 -26.47 10.55 -3.49
CA CYS A 187 -25.36 9.86 -4.13
C CYS A 187 -24.04 10.49 -3.73
N TYR A 188 -23.04 9.68 -3.44
CA TYR A 188 -21.69 10.17 -3.15
C TYR A 188 -20.64 9.38 -3.90
N LEU A 189 -19.58 10.11 -4.23
CA LEU A 189 -18.39 9.59 -4.89
C LEU A 189 -17.35 9.27 -3.83
N GLN A 190 -16.97 8.01 -3.72
CA GLN A 190 -15.84 7.61 -2.91
C GLN A 190 -14.60 7.40 -3.77
N MET A 191 -13.50 8.05 -3.40
CA MET A 191 -12.21 7.91 -4.07
C MET A 191 -11.16 7.44 -3.06
N ASP A 192 -10.67 6.22 -3.24
CA ASP A 192 -9.59 5.67 -2.43
C ASP A 192 -8.28 5.70 -3.24
N ILE A 193 -7.38 6.61 -2.84
CA ILE A 193 -6.06 6.80 -3.44
C ILE A 193 -5.02 6.37 -2.41
N ARG A 194 -4.40 5.21 -2.60
CA ARG A 194 -3.34 4.71 -1.70
C ARG A 194 -1.95 4.81 -2.33
N GLU A 195 -0.95 4.66 -1.47
CA GLU A 195 0.45 4.80 -1.86
C GLU A 195 0.88 3.83 -2.97
N LYS A 196 0.42 2.57 -2.87
CA LYS A 196 0.92 1.44 -3.68
C LYS A 196 -0.19 0.64 -4.39
N SER A 197 -1.46 0.87 -4.07
CA SER A 197 -2.60 0.20 -4.72
C SER A 197 -3.08 0.98 -5.94
N THR A 198 -3.92 0.35 -6.74
CA THR A 198 -4.73 1.02 -7.77
C THR A 198 -5.69 1.97 -7.05
N MET A 199 -5.89 3.18 -7.60
CA MET A 199 -6.97 4.05 -7.14
C MET A 199 -8.31 3.36 -7.41
N SER A 200 -9.21 3.30 -6.45
CA SER A 200 -10.60 2.91 -6.69
C SER A 200 -11.52 4.12 -6.59
N ILE A 201 -12.41 4.24 -7.56
CA ILE A 201 -13.53 5.18 -7.53
C ILE A 201 -14.81 4.36 -7.55
N THR A 202 -15.66 4.59 -6.58
CA THR A 202 -16.96 3.92 -6.45
C THR A 202 -18.03 4.96 -6.19
N ILE A 203 -19.21 4.79 -6.81
CA ILE A 203 -20.36 5.68 -6.60
C ILE A 203 -21.42 4.89 -5.83
N TYR A 204 -21.86 5.46 -4.72
CA TYR A 204 -22.89 4.88 -3.87
C TYR A 204 -24.12 5.76 -3.80
N GLU A 205 -25.28 5.11 -3.72
CA GLU A 205 -26.55 5.68 -3.31
C GLU A 205 -26.83 5.25 -1.87
N MET A 206 -27.25 6.17 -1.00
CA MET A 206 -27.73 5.82 0.33
C MET A 206 -29.17 5.32 0.29
N MET A 207 -29.37 4.06 0.64
CA MET A 207 -30.70 3.44 0.68
C MET A 207 -31.35 3.56 2.06
N SER A 208 -30.54 3.47 3.10
CA SER A 208 -30.95 3.70 4.49
C SER A 208 -29.72 4.02 5.34
N GLU A 209 -29.93 4.20 6.64
CA GLU A 209 -28.92 4.65 7.60
C GLU A 209 -27.59 3.89 7.56
N TYR A 210 -27.58 2.59 7.25
CA TYR A 210 -26.36 1.78 7.11
C TYR A 210 -26.39 0.90 5.85
N GLN A 211 -27.26 1.23 4.91
CA GLN A 211 -27.39 0.49 3.67
C GLN A 211 -27.05 1.40 2.50
N ILE A 212 -25.99 1.03 1.81
CA ILE A 212 -25.52 1.71 0.62
C ILE A 212 -25.67 0.76 -0.57
N LYS A 213 -25.96 1.33 -1.74
CA LYS A 213 -26.07 0.59 -2.98
C LYS A 213 -25.02 1.12 -3.95
N GLU A 214 -24.15 0.23 -4.40
CA GLU A 214 -23.22 0.53 -5.48
C GLU A 214 -24.01 0.86 -6.75
N LEU A 215 -23.86 2.07 -7.27
CA LEU A 215 -24.48 2.50 -8.52
C LEU A 215 -23.59 2.16 -9.73
N VAL A 216 -22.28 2.30 -9.54
CA VAL A 216 -21.28 2.03 -10.57
C VAL A 216 -20.17 1.20 -9.95
N SER A 217 -19.86 0.08 -10.58
CA SER A 217 -18.78 -0.77 -10.12
C SER A 217 -17.45 -0.07 -10.12
N ALA A 218 -16.70 -0.34 -9.06
CA ALA A 218 -15.46 0.34 -8.80
C ALA A 218 -14.51 0.26 -9.99
N PHE A 219 -14.08 1.43 -10.45
CA PHE A 219 -13.13 1.56 -11.54
C PHE A 219 -11.87 2.27 -11.03
N GLY A 220 -10.78 2.07 -11.76
CA GLY A 220 -9.48 2.47 -11.25
C GLY A 220 -8.38 2.46 -12.29
N GLY A 221 -7.36 3.28 -12.04
CA GLY A 221 -6.15 3.37 -12.85
C GLY A 221 -4.89 3.17 -12.02
N SER A 222 -3.76 3.00 -12.71
CA SER A 222 -2.44 2.86 -12.11
C SER A 222 -1.87 4.19 -11.59
N TRP A 223 -2.73 5.15 -11.25
CA TRP A 223 -2.34 6.39 -10.59
C TRP A 223 -2.05 6.09 -9.13
N LYS A 224 -0.76 6.10 -8.78
CA LYS A 224 -0.27 5.73 -7.46
C LYS A 224 0.65 6.82 -6.94
N SER A 225 0.62 7.08 -5.64
CA SER A 225 1.62 7.97 -5.04
C SER A 225 3.05 7.46 -5.29
N SER A 226 3.24 6.15 -5.42
CA SER A 226 4.54 5.56 -5.75
C SER A 226 5.03 5.86 -7.18
N SER A 227 4.17 6.31 -8.09
CA SER A 227 4.57 6.73 -9.45
C SER A 227 5.38 8.02 -9.39
N VAL A 228 5.09 8.92 -8.43
CA VAL A 228 5.92 10.10 -8.17
C VAL A 228 7.32 9.68 -7.74
N ASP A 229 7.43 8.72 -6.83
CA ASP A 229 8.73 8.21 -6.37
C ASP A 229 9.52 7.57 -7.52
N ASP A 230 8.84 6.84 -8.41
CA ASP A 230 9.46 6.20 -9.57
C ASP A 230 9.93 7.25 -10.60
N ASN A 231 9.18 8.32 -10.84
CA ASN A 231 9.61 9.43 -11.70
C ASN A 231 10.83 10.16 -11.13
N VAL A 232 10.88 10.38 -9.82
CA VAL A 232 12.07 10.96 -9.17
C VAL A 232 13.28 10.04 -9.36
N LYS A 233 13.14 8.72 -9.23
CA LYS A 233 14.26 7.80 -9.52
C LYS A 233 14.76 7.93 -10.97
N ILE A 234 13.86 8.11 -11.93
CA ILE A 234 14.27 8.31 -13.33
C ILE A 234 15.09 9.60 -13.47
N ILE A 235 14.73 10.67 -12.75
CA ILE A 235 15.56 11.90 -12.71
C ILE A 235 16.96 11.59 -12.17
N PHE A 236 17.09 10.82 -11.08
CA PHE A 236 18.41 10.38 -10.58
C PHE A 236 19.17 9.52 -11.61
N GLU A 237 18.49 8.63 -12.33
CA GLU A 237 19.10 7.83 -13.42
C GLU A 237 19.54 8.70 -14.60
N GLN A 238 18.82 9.80 -14.90
CA GLN A 238 19.18 10.76 -15.94
C GLN A 238 20.37 11.64 -15.54
N LEU A 239 20.41 12.09 -14.28
CA LEU A 239 21.49 12.92 -13.73
C LEU A 239 22.81 12.15 -13.61
N PHE A 240 22.76 10.95 -13.03
CA PHE A 240 23.97 10.24 -12.61
C PHE A 240 24.26 8.99 -13.44
N GLY A 241 23.37 8.62 -14.36
CA GLY A 241 23.49 7.40 -15.15
C GLY A 241 22.87 6.18 -14.46
N LYS A 242 22.11 5.42 -15.23
CA LYS A 242 21.39 4.22 -14.77
C LYS A 242 22.30 3.16 -14.15
N ASP A 243 23.46 2.93 -14.74
CA ASP A 243 24.39 1.90 -14.25
C ASP A 243 25.04 2.29 -12.92
N ILE A 244 25.33 3.58 -12.72
CA ILE A 244 25.86 4.12 -11.47
C ILE A 244 24.79 4.02 -10.37
N MET A 245 23.55 4.42 -10.65
CA MET A 245 22.45 4.29 -9.68
C MET A 245 22.15 2.83 -9.32
N LYS A 246 22.24 1.91 -10.30
CA LYS A 246 22.12 0.47 -10.06
C LYS A 246 23.27 -0.05 -9.19
N LYS A 247 24.51 0.37 -9.47
CA LYS A 247 25.68 0.02 -8.66
C LYS A 247 25.54 0.54 -7.22
N PHE A 248 25.05 1.77 -7.03
CA PHE A 248 24.77 2.32 -5.70
C PHE A 248 23.74 1.49 -4.95
N GLN A 249 22.64 1.12 -5.61
CA GLN A 249 21.61 0.26 -5.05
C GLN A 249 22.16 -1.11 -4.60
N GLU A 250 23.08 -1.69 -5.37
CA GLU A 250 23.65 -3.02 -5.11
C GLU A 250 24.77 -3.00 -4.06
N THR A 251 25.59 -1.94 -4.04
CA THR A 251 26.79 -1.85 -3.18
C THR A 251 26.56 -1.08 -1.88
N GLN A 252 25.69 -0.07 -1.89
CA GLN A 252 25.37 0.79 -0.75
C GLN A 252 23.86 0.86 -0.47
N TYR A 253 23.26 -0.32 -0.29
CA TYR A 253 21.82 -0.48 -0.14
C TYR A 253 21.18 0.37 0.99
N LYS A 254 21.89 0.58 2.13
CA LYS A 254 21.41 1.46 3.22
C LYS A 254 21.25 2.91 2.76
N GLY A 255 22.26 3.43 2.06
CA GLY A 255 22.22 4.76 1.44
C GLY A 255 21.09 4.86 0.42
N TYR A 256 20.91 3.82 -0.41
CA TYR A 256 19.80 3.76 -1.36
C TYR A 256 18.43 3.75 -0.70
N LEU A 257 18.22 2.95 0.36
CA LEU A 257 16.97 2.99 1.13
C LEU A 257 16.74 4.35 1.78
N LYS A 258 17.81 5.00 2.26
CA LYS A 258 17.71 6.34 2.83
C LYS A 258 17.31 7.37 1.79
N LEU A 259 17.84 7.27 0.57
CA LEU A 259 17.42 8.08 -0.56
C LEU A 259 15.92 7.90 -0.84
N LEU A 260 15.44 6.65 -0.92
CA LEU A 260 14.02 6.37 -1.16
C LEU A 260 13.13 6.93 -0.04
N GLU A 261 13.55 6.82 1.21
CA GLU A 261 12.85 7.42 2.34
C GLU A 261 12.80 8.95 2.21
N ASN A 262 13.94 9.59 1.91
CA ASN A 262 14.01 11.04 1.75
C ASN A 262 13.09 11.53 0.61
N ILE A 263 13.05 10.81 -0.53
CA ILE A 263 12.12 11.09 -1.64
C ILE A 263 10.66 11.04 -1.13
N THR A 264 10.28 9.95 -0.46
CA THR A 264 8.91 9.79 0.07
C THR A 264 8.55 10.86 1.10
N GLN A 265 9.48 11.26 1.96
CA GLN A 265 9.24 12.31 2.97
C GLN A 265 9.10 13.69 2.32
N SER A 266 9.97 14.05 1.38
CA SER A 266 9.88 15.32 0.64
C SER A 266 8.56 15.43 -0.12
N LYS A 267 8.09 14.33 -0.74
CA LYS A 267 6.78 14.27 -1.40
C LYS A 267 5.62 14.60 -0.46
N LYS A 268 5.64 14.16 0.80
CA LYS A 268 4.56 14.45 1.76
C LYS A 268 4.42 15.94 2.09
N GLN A 269 5.51 16.70 1.97
CA GLN A 269 5.53 18.14 2.22
C GLN A 269 4.92 18.95 1.04
N PHE A 270 4.53 18.30 -0.05
CA PHE A 270 3.94 18.97 -1.21
C PHE A 270 2.53 19.53 -0.90
N SER A 271 1.81 19.01 0.09
CA SER A 271 0.42 19.39 0.38
C SER A 271 0.23 20.61 1.30
N SER A 272 1.29 21.17 1.89
CA SER A 272 1.16 22.04 3.09
C SER A 272 1.21 23.56 2.87
N SER A 273 1.06 24.11 1.66
CA SER A 273 1.00 25.57 1.48
C SER A 273 0.12 26.03 0.30
N ASN A 274 -0.25 27.31 0.22
CA ASN A 274 -1.08 27.87 -0.86
C ASN A 274 -0.26 28.60 -1.95
N ARG A 275 1.05 28.35 -2.06
CA ARG A 275 1.91 29.04 -3.03
C ARG A 275 1.97 28.33 -4.38
N THR A 276 1.89 29.12 -5.45
CA THR A 276 1.86 28.72 -6.88
C THR A 276 3.21 28.27 -7.43
N THR A 277 4.32 28.72 -6.85
CA THR A 277 5.69 28.25 -7.17
C THR A 277 6.38 27.77 -5.89
N ARG A 278 6.83 26.52 -5.88
CA ARG A 278 7.52 25.91 -4.73
C ARG A 278 8.79 25.23 -5.18
N VAL A 279 9.88 25.56 -4.50
CA VAL A 279 11.10 24.78 -4.53
C VAL A 279 10.98 23.70 -3.45
N HIS A 280 11.09 22.44 -3.86
CA HIS A 280 11.06 21.30 -2.96
C HIS A 280 12.44 20.64 -2.95
N TYR A 281 13.01 20.48 -1.76
CA TYR A 281 14.33 19.88 -1.59
C TYR A 281 14.19 18.41 -1.21
N ILE A 282 14.96 17.56 -1.86
CA ILE A 282 15.17 16.18 -1.47
C ILE A 282 16.54 16.13 -0.81
N GLN A 283 16.58 15.77 0.48
CA GLN A 283 17.84 15.61 1.17
C GLN A 283 18.62 14.45 0.54
N ILE A 284 19.83 14.73 0.06
CA ILE A 284 20.73 13.72 -0.46
C ILE A 284 21.40 13.00 0.73
N PRO A 285 21.34 11.66 0.83
CA PRO A 285 22.07 10.93 1.85
C PRO A 285 23.59 11.09 1.66
N PHE A 286 24.33 11.15 2.76
CA PHE A 286 25.79 11.23 2.74
C PHE A 286 26.40 10.08 1.93
N GLU A 287 25.84 8.88 2.05
CA GLU A 287 26.27 7.69 1.30
C GLU A 287 26.17 7.89 -0.21
N LEU A 288 25.13 8.58 -0.69
CA LEU A 288 25.00 8.86 -2.11
C LEU A 288 26.04 9.90 -2.55
N ASP A 289 26.21 10.98 -1.78
CA ASP A 289 27.21 12.01 -2.09
C ASP A 289 28.64 11.45 -2.16
N ASP A 290 29.05 10.68 -1.15
CA ASP A 290 30.34 10.01 -1.09
C ASP A 290 30.53 9.00 -2.23
N PHE A 291 29.48 8.20 -2.52
CA PHE A 291 29.50 7.26 -3.65
C PHE A 291 29.64 7.97 -5.00
N LEU A 292 28.94 9.09 -5.20
CA LEU A 292 28.99 9.83 -6.46
C LEU A 292 30.36 10.48 -6.65
N LYS A 293 30.96 11.09 -5.61
CA LYS A 293 32.32 11.64 -5.67
C LYS A 293 33.34 10.60 -6.09
N ALA A 294 33.23 9.38 -5.57
CA ALA A 294 34.13 8.28 -5.90
C ALA A 294 33.94 7.70 -7.31
N ASN A 295 32.76 7.84 -7.93
CA ASN A 295 32.44 7.20 -9.22
C ASN A 295 32.29 8.19 -10.40
N ILE A 296 32.03 9.47 -10.15
CA ILE A 296 31.85 10.53 -11.16
C ILE A 296 32.96 11.58 -11.06
N GLY A 297 33.58 11.76 -9.89
CA GLY A 297 34.60 12.78 -9.63
C GLY A 297 34.05 14.00 -8.89
N ASP A 298 34.90 15.01 -8.67
CA ASP A 298 34.57 16.21 -7.88
C ASP A 298 33.64 17.22 -8.61
N ASP A 299 33.32 16.97 -9.88
CA ASP A 299 32.57 17.88 -10.75
C ASP A 299 31.04 17.69 -10.71
N LEU A 300 30.54 17.22 -9.56
CA LEU A 300 29.11 16.92 -9.38
C LEU A 300 28.21 18.16 -9.54
N GLU A 301 28.73 19.33 -9.18
CA GLU A 301 28.00 20.58 -9.32
C GLU A 301 27.78 20.96 -10.79
N GLU A 302 28.75 20.71 -11.67
CA GLU A 302 28.60 20.92 -13.11
C GLU A 302 27.64 19.89 -13.73
N VAL A 303 27.75 18.61 -13.33
CA VAL A 303 26.85 17.53 -13.79
C VAL A 303 25.39 17.85 -13.46
N VAL A 304 25.11 18.38 -12.27
CA VAL A 304 23.75 18.71 -11.85
C VAL A 304 23.26 20.03 -12.47
N SER A 305 24.13 21.03 -12.63
CA SER A 305 23.75 22.35 -13.15
C SER A 305 23.36 22.34 -14.64
N ASN A 306 23.85 21.36 -15.40
CA ASN A 306 23.63 21.26 -16.85
C ASN A 306 22.37 20.47 -17.25
N VAL A 307 21.63 19.90 -16.29
CA VAL A 307 20.51 18.99 -16.58
C VAL A 307 19.17 19.64 -16.27
N GLU A 308 18.42 19.95 -17.33
CA GLU A 308 17.02 20.34 -17.24
C GLU A 308 16.12 19.13 -17.48
N CYS A 309 15.58 18.55 -16.39
CA CYS A 309 14.59 17.48 -16.48
C CYS A 309 13.18 18.06 -16.62
N LEU A 310 12.75 18.32 -17.85
CA LEU A 310 11.35 18.58 -18.17
C LEU A 310 10.60 17.25 -17.95
N GLY A 311 9.78 17.19 -16.89
CA GLY A 311 9.17 15.94 -16.40
C GLY A 311 8.57 15.03 -17.47
N ILE A 312 8.52 13.74 -17.18
CA ILE A 312 8.02 12.71 -18.11
C ILE A 312 6.50 12.87 -18.23
N SER A 313 6.05 13.54 -19.30
CA SER A 313 4.66 13.47 -19.76
C SER A 313 4.48 12.16 -20.52
N GLU A 314 3.68 11.24 -19.97
CA GLU A 314 3.00 10.23 -20.81
C GLU A 314 1.85 10.89 -21.58
#